data_AF-A0A0W1A1E5-F1
#
_entry.id   AF-A0A0W1A1E5-F1
#
_cell.length_a   1.000
_cell.length_b   1.000
_cell.length_c   1.000
_cell.angle_alpha   90.00
_cell.angle_beta   90.00
_cell.angle_gamma   90.00
#
_symmetry.space_group_name_H-M   'P 1'
#
loop_
_entity.id
_entity.type
_entity.pdbx_description
1 polymer ?
#
loop_
_entity_poly.entity_id
_entity_poly.type
_entity_poly.pdbx_seq_one_letter_code
_entity_poly.pdbx_strand_id
1 'polypeptide(L)'
;MGELRMDLYLKTLRWRYHRSNRAQKKCILDDFCKMHGYHRKAAARLLRELPISDKKPGRPGKKKTYDPAVLIEPLKKIWLATDQMCGKRLKHALPLWLPHYHKDLIGV
;
A
#
# COMPACT_ATOMS: atom_id res chain seq x y z
N MET A 1 24.73 -18.45 -9.24
CA MET A 1 25.12 -17.74 -10.49
C MET A 1 24.14 -17.95 -11.67
N GLY A 2 22.92 -18.49 -11.47
CA GLY A 2 21.93 -18.70 -12.56
C GLY A 2 20.75 -17.71 -12.59
N GLU A 3 20.49 -17.01 -11.49
CA GLU A 3 19.28 -16.20 -11.29
C GLU A 3 19.30 -14.89 -12.08
N LEU A 4 20.45 -14.22 -12.13
CA LEU A 4 20.67 -12.96 -12.87
C LEU A 4 20.29 -13.03 -14.35
N ARG A 5 20.40 -14.22 -14.99
CA ARG A 5 20.06 -14.38 -16.41
C ARG A 5 18.54 -14.45 -16.64
N MET A 6 17.81 -15.07 -15.72
CA MET A 6 16.36 -15.21 -15.82
C MET A 6 15.62 -13.93 -15.45
N ASP A 7 16.12 -13.18 -14.47
CA ASP A 7 15.52 -11.89 -14.10
C ASP A 7 15.62 -10.87 -15.23
N LEU A 8 16.79 -10.77 -15.88
CA LEU A 8 16.98 -9.90 -17.05
C LEU A 8 16.09 -10.34 -18.23
N TYR A 9 16.01 -11.65 -18.48
CA TYR A 9 15.10 -12.20 -19.49
C TYR A 9 13.64 -11.82 -19.19
N LEU A 10 13.16 -12.05 -17.98
CA LEU A 10 11.79 -11.70 -17.57
C LEU A 10 11.53 -10.20 -17.65
N LYS A 11 12.52 -9.35 -17.34
CA LYS A 11 12.40 -7.89 -17.45
C LYS A 11 12.19 -7.46 -18.90
N THR A 12 13.00 -7.98 -19.84
CA THR A 12 12.83 -7.69 -21.27
C THR A 12 11.51 -8.24 -21.82
N LEU A 13 11.11 -9.42 -21.38
CA LEU A 13 9.86 -10.06 -21.80
C LEU A 13 8.63 -9.30 -21.30
N ARG A 14 8.64 -8.84 -20.04
CA ARG A 14 7.60 -7.96 -19.47
C ARG A 14 7.46 -6.68 -20.29
N TRP A 15 8.58 -6.03 -20.63
CA TRP A 15 8.54 -4.80 -21.41
C TRP A 15 7.88 -5.00 -22.79
N ARG A 16 8.26 -6.09 -23.49
CA ARG A 16 7.61 -6.48 -24.75
C ARG A 16 6.13 -6.80 -24.54
N TYR A 17 5.80 -7.61 -23.54
CA TYR A 17 4.42 -7.99 -23.20
C TYR A 17 3.54 -6.76 -22.95
N HIS A 18 4.01 -5.76 -22.21
CA HIS A 18 3.25 -4.54 -21.93
C HIS A 18 3.02 -3.68 -23.18
N ARG A 19 4.00 -3.60 -24.10
CA ARG A 19 3.93 -2.80 -25.33
C ARG A 19 3.18 -3.50 -26.48
N SER A 20 2.94 -4.81 -26.37
CA SER A 20 2.28 -5.63 -27.39
C SER A 20 0.76 -5.49 -27.42
N ASN A 21 0.20 -5.73 -28.61
CA ASN A 21 -1.24 -5.88 -28.82
C ASN A 21 -1.77 -7.25 -28.32
N ARG A 22 -3.08 -7.49 -28.40
CA ARG A 22 -3.70 -8.72 -27.88
C ARG A 22 -3.18 -10.00 -28.55
N ALA A 23 -2.96 -9.98 -29.86
CA ALA A 23 -2.47 -11.13 -30.61
C ALA A 23 -1.01 -11.46 -30.24
N GLN A 24 -0.15 -10.43 -30.19
CA GLN A 24 1.25 -10.56 -29.80
C GLN A 24 1.40 -11.04 -28.34
N LYS A 25 0.57 -10.55 -27.43
CA LYS A 25 0.53 -11.03 -26.03
C LYS A 25 0.20 -12.52 -25.94
N LYS A 26 -0.66 -13.02 -26.83
CA LYS A 26 -1.01 -14.44 -26.91
C LYS A 26 0.21 -15.28 -27.28
N CYS A 27 0.92 -14.90 -28.36
CA CYS A 27 2.13 -15.58 -28.81
C CYS A 27 3.22 -15.56 -27.73
N ILE A 28 3.50 -14.40 -27.13
CA ILE A 28 4.48 -14.27 -26.05
C ILE A 28 4.16 -15.23 -24.88
N LEU A 29 2.90 -15.35 -24.51
CA LEU A 29 2.49 -16.28 -23.45
C LEU A 29 2.62 -17.74 -23.88
N ASP A 30 2.23 -18.08 -25.11
CA ASP A 30 2.35 -19.44 -25.64
C ASP A 30 3.81 -19.89 -25.67
N ASP A 31 4.72 -19.05 -26.16
CA ASP A 31 6.15 -19.32 -26.24
C ASP A 31 6.77 -19.46 -24.85
N PHE A 32 6.41 -18.58 -23.91
CA PHE A 32 6.89 -18.64 -22.54
C PHE A 32 6.43 -19.92 -21.83
N CYS A 33 5.17 -20.32 -22.01
CA CYS A 33 4.64 -21.55 -21.42
C CYS A 33 5.34 -22.79 -22.00
N LYS A 34 5.63 -22.80 -23.31
CA LYS A 34 6.35 -23.90 -23.97
C LYS A 34 7.80 -24.03 -23.51
N MET A 35 8.52 -22.91 -23.38
CA MET A 35 9.95 -22.93 -23.01
C MET A 35 10.20 -23.25 -21.54
N HIS A 36 9.33 -22.76 -20.64
CA HIS A 36 9.57 -22.84 -19.20
C HIS A 36 8.56 -23.71 -18.43
N GLY A 37 7.56 -24.29 -19.11
CA GLY A 37 6.57 -25.19 -18.51
C GLY A 37 5.56 -24.51 -17.57
N TYR A 38 5.45 -23.18 -17.60
CA TYR A 38 4.49 -22.46 -16.76
C TYR A 38 3.05 -22.65 -17.26
N HIS A 39 2.11 -22.73 -16.32
CA HIS A 39 0.69 -22.64 -16.66
C HIS A 39 0.35 -21.23 -17.16
N ARG A 40 -0.48 -21.14 -18.20
CA ARG A 40 -0.83 -19.87 -18.88
C ARG A 40 -1.28 -18.77 -17.92
N LYS A 41 -2.10 -19.11 -16.92
CA LYS A 41 -2.60 -18.15 -15.91
C LYS A 41 -1.46 -17.62 -15.05
N ALA A 42 -0.52 -18.47 -14.66
CA ALA A 42 0.65 -18.09 -13.88
C ALA A 42 1.60 -17.21 -14.69
N ALA A 43 1.90 -17.59 -15.94
CA ALA A 43 2.69 -16.79 -16.87
C ALA A 43 2.08 -15.40 -17.12
N ALA A 44 0.76 -15.34 -17.32
CA ALA A 44 0.06 -14.07 -17.51
C ALA A 44 0.12 -13.16 -16.28
N ARG A 45 0.01 -13.73 -15.07
CA ARG A 45 0.17 -12.95 -13.83
C ARG A 45 1.60 -12.43 -13.69
N LEU A 46 2.58 -13.30 -13.89
CA LEU A 46 4.00 -12.97 -13.82
C LEU A 46 4.38 -11.83 -14.77
N LEU A 47 3.87 -11.85 -16.01
CA LEU A 47 4.20 -10.85 -17.02
C LEU A 47 3.39 -9.55 -16.93
N ARG A 48 2.23 -9.55 -16.26
CA ARG A 48 1.40 -8.35 -16.05
C ARG A 48 1.83 -7.51 -14.87
N GLU A 49 2.31 -8.15 -13.81
CA GLU A 49 2.75 -7.45 -12.61
C GLU A 49 4.14 -6.86 -12.87
N LEU A 50 4.32 -5.57 -12.67
CA LEU A 50 5.66 -4.98 -12.60
C LEU A 50 6.29 -5.32 -11.25
N PRO A 51 7.60 -5.63 -11.18
CA PRO A 51 8.34 -5.72 -9.93
C PRO A 51 8.05 -4.51 -9.05
N ILE A 52 8.01 -4.68 -7.73
CA ILE A 52 7.71 -3.58 -6.79
C ILE A 52 8.69 -2.42 -6.99
N SER A 53 9.96 -2.71 -7.31
CA SER A 53 11.00 -1.72 -7.64
C SER A 53 10.67 -0.86 -8.86
N ASP A 54 9.93 -1.40 -9.82
CA ASP A 54 9.59 -0.72 -11.08
C ASP A 54 8.24 0.02 -10.99
N LYS A 55 7.51 -0.15 -9.89
CA LYS A 55 6.27 0.61 -9.64
C LYS A 55 6.62 2.01 -9.19
N LYS A 56 6.13 3.01 -9.92
CA LYS A 56 6.22 4.41 -9.48
C LYS A 56 5.53 4.53 -8.11
N PRO A 57 6.16 5.18 -7.12
CA PRO A 57 5.49 5.44 -5.85
C PRO A 57 4.18 6.18 -6.13
N GLY A 58 3.10 5.72 -5.49
CA GLY A 58 1.82 6.41 -5.56
C GLY A 58 1.96 7.86 -5.09
N ARG A 59 1.04 8.72 -5.52
CA ARG A 59 1.01 10.10 -5.00
C ARG A 59 0.89 10.03 -3.48
N PRO A 60 1.77 10.71 -2.72
CA PRO A 60 1.66 10.72 -1.27
C PRO A 60 0.28 11.26 -0.88
N GLY A 61 -0.24 10.77 0.25
CA GLY A 61 -1.49 11.28 0.81
C GLY A 61 -1.40 12.78 1.13
N LYS A 62 -2.55 13.40 1.44
CA LYS A 62 -2.61 14.80 1.87
C LYS A 62 -1.64 15.04 3.03
N LYS A 63 -0.93 16.17 3.00
CA LYS A 63 -0.07 16.60 4.12
C LYS A 63 -0.89 16.63 5.41
N LYS A 64 -0.31 16.15 6.51
CA LYS A 64 -0.92 16.20 7.84
C LYS A 64 -1.17 17.67 8.20
N THR A 65 -2.39 18.00 8.61
CA THR A 65 -2.78 19.37 9.00
C THR A 65 -2.41 19.68 10.43
N TYR A 66 -2.43 18.67 11.30
CA TYR A 66 -2.17 18.84 12.72
C TYR A 66 -0.84 18.19 13.11
N ASP A 67 -0.15 18.81 14.06
CA ASP A 67 1.07 18.27 14.61
C ASP A 67 0.75 17.02 15.47
N PRO A 68 1.24 15.83 15.08
CA PRO A 68 1.04 14.62 15.86
C PRO A 68 1.67 14.71 17.25
N ALA A 69 2.78 15.44 17.42
CA ALA A 69 3.46 15.54 18.72
C ALA A 69 2.56 16.18 19.78
N VAL A 70 1.77 17.18 19.38
CA VAL A 70 0.84 17.89 20.26
C VAL A 70 -0.44 17.09 20.49
N LEU A 71 -0.94 16.38 19.48
CA LEU A 71 -2.25 15.72 19.57
C LEU A 71 -2.24 14.30 20.11
N ILE A 72 -1.12 13.56 20.03
CA ILE A 72 -1.09 12.15 20.43
C ILE A 72 -1.38 11.99 21.92
N GLU A 73 -0.78 12.81 22.77
CA GLU A 73 -0.96 12.72 24.22
C GLU A 73 -2.42 12.98 24.67
N PRO A 74 -3.06 14.13 24.33
CA PRO A 74 -4.45 14.39 24.71
C PRO A 74 -5.41 13.35 24.12
N LEU A 75 -5.24 12.98 22.86
CA LEU A 75 -6.11 11.99 22.22
C LEU A 75 -5.97 10.62 22.88
N LYS A 76 -4.76 10.22 23.28
CA LYS A 76 -4.54 8.94 23.96
C LYS A 76 -5.19 8.91 25.35
N LYS A 77 -5.10 10.00 26.11
CA LYS A 77 -5.77 10.13 27.42
C LYS A 77 -7.29 10.01 27.29
N ILE A 78 -7.89 10.76 26.36
CA ILE A 78 -9.35 10.68 26.11
C ILE A 78 -9.75 9.31 25.57
N TRP A 79 -8.95 8.72 24.68
CA TRP A 79 -9.21 7.39 24.11
C TRP A 79 -9.21 6.30 25.18
N LEU A 80 -8.28 6.35 26.14
CA LEU A 80 -8.27 5.42 27.26
C LEU A 80 -9.45 5.64 28.21
N ALA A 81 -9.81 6.90 28.50
CA ALA A 81 -10.95 7.22 29.36
C ALA A 81 -12.32 6.86 28.75
N THR A 82 -12.40 6.73 27.42
CA THR A 82 -13.62 6.40 26.68
C THR A 82 -13.75 4.91 26.39
N ASP A 83 -13.00 4.04 27.05
CA ASP A 83 -13.00 2.59 26.76
C ASP A 83 -12.57 2.27 25.31
N GLN A 84 -11.57 3.01 24.82
CA GLN A 84 -10.92 2.78 23.53
C GLN A 84 -11.84 2.83 22.30
N MET A 85 -12.82 3.74 22.28
CA MET A 85 -13.74 3.93 21.15
C MET A 85 -13.03 4.05 19.79
N CYS A 86 -13.65 3.48 18.75
CA CYS A 86 -13.16 3.66 17.38
C CYS A 86 -13.18 5.14 16.98
N GLY A 87 -12.25 5.56 16.11
CA GLY A 87 -12.03 6.98 15.79
C GLY A 87 -13.28 7.75 15.34
N LYS A 88 -14.25 7.07 14.69
CA LYS A 88 -15.55 7.68 14.32
C LYS A 88 -16.38 8.05 15.55
N ARG A 89 -16.48 7.15 16.53
CA ARG A 89 -17.21 7.40 17.78
C ARG A 89 -16.46 8.40 18.66
N LEU A 90 -15.13 8.26 18.74
CA LEU A 90 -14.28 9.20 19.47
C LEU A 90 -14.48 10.63 18.97
N LYS A 91 -14.53 10.84 17.65
CA LYS A 91 -14.81 12.17 17.06
C LYS A 91 -16.09 12.82 17.59
N HIS A 92 -17.16 12.03 17.78
CA HIS A 92 -18.42 12.52 18.33
C HIS A 92 -18.37 12.73 19.85
N ALA A 93 -17.57 11.94 20.55
CA ALA A 93 -17.38 12.07 22.00
C ALA A 93 -16.48 13.26 22.38
N LEU A 94 -15.52 13.64 21.52
CA LEU A 94 -14.52 14.68 21.81
C LEU A 94 -15.09 15.97 22.42
N PRO A 95 -16.18 16.59 21.91
CA PRO A 95 -16.72 17.82 22.50
C PRO A 95 -17.19 17.67 23.95
N LEU A 96 -17.63 16.48 24.36
CA LEU A 96 -18.06 16.20 25.74
C LEU A 96 -16.86 16.01 26.67
N TRP A 97 -15.78 15.42 26.16
CA TRP A 97 -14.58 15.09 26.95
C TRP A 97 -13.54 16.22 27.01
N LEU A 98 -13.54 17.13 26.03
CA LEU A 98 -12.57 18.22 25.95
C LEU A 98 -12.57 19.16 27.18
N PRO A 99 -13.72 19.54 27.77
CA PRO A 99 -13.74 20.37 28.99
C PRO A 99 -13.13 19.68 30.21
N HIS A 100 -13.16 18.35 30.25
CA HIS A 100 -12.62 17.56 31.36
C HIS A 100 -11.09 17.47 31.27
N TYR A 101 -10.57 17.31 30.04
CA TYR A 101 -9.13 17.34 29.78
C TYR A 101 -8.47 18.67 30.18
N HIS A 102 -9.17 19.80 30.01
CA HIS A 102 -8.65 21.12 30.40
C HIS A 102 -8.54 21.30 31.92
N LYS A 103 -9.37 20.61 32.71
CA LYS A 103 -9.31 20.66 34.18
C LYS A 103 -8.07 19.94 34.72
N ASP A 104 -7.68 18.83 34.09
CA ASP A 104 -6.48 18.07 34.44
C ASP A 104 -5.18 18.84 34.14
N LEU A 105 -5.22 19.89 33.30
CA LEU A 105 -4.09 20.77 33.01
C LEU A 105 -3.96 21.94 34.00
N ILE A 106 -5.03 22.30 34.71
CA ILE A 106 -5.08 23.45 35.65
C ILE A 106 -5.04 22.97 37.10
N GLY A 107 -5.17 21.66 37.36
CA GLY A 107 -4.98 21.08 38.68
C GLY A 107 -3.50 20.91 39.06
N VAL A 108 -2.82 22.03 39.36
CA VAL A 108 -1.69 22.13 40.28
C VAL A 108 -2.00 23.26 41.26
#